data_AF-A0A6I3V0U1-F1
#
_entry.id   AF-A0A6I3V0U1-F1
#
_cell.length_a   1.000
_cell.length_b   1.000
_cell.length_c   1.000
_cell.angle_alpha   90.00
_cell.angle_beta   90.00
_cell.angle_gamma   90.00
#
_symmetry.space_group_name_H-M   'P 1'
#
loop_
_entity.id
_entity.type
_entity.pdbx_description
1 polymer ?
#
loop_
_entity_poly.entity_id
_entity_poly.type
_entity_poly.pdbx_seq_one_letter_code
_entity_poly.pdbx_strand_id
1 'polypeptide(L)'
;TGIKGQSSFKLNALGEFVKKPGIPTTDWDWNIYPQGLFDMLLRIKEEYPQHPVIYLTENGTALKEVKPEGENDIIDDSKRIRYIEQHLHKV
;
A
#
# COMPACT_ATOMS: atom_id res chain seq x y z
N THR A 1 -2.50 -16.74 -1.87
CA THR A 1 -3.93 -17.11 -1.98
C THR A 1 -4.71 -16.34 -0.95
N GLY A 2 -5.90 -15.83 -1.29
CA GLY A 2 -6.71 -15.02 -0.37
C GLY A 2 -7.85 -14.34 -1.14
N ILE A 3 -9.02 -14.27 -0.51
CA ILE A 3 -10.25 -13.74 -1.11
C ILE A 3 -10.46 -12.33 -0.57
N LYS A 4 -10.58 -11.35 -1.48
CA LYS A 4 -10.81 -9.95 -1.11
C LYS A 4 -12.08 -9.84 -0.27
N GLY A 5 -12.03 -9.03 0.77
CA GLY A 5 -13.10 -8.83 1.75
C GLY A 5 -12.95 -9.70 3.01
N GLN A 6 -12.17 -10.79 2.97
CA GLN A 6 -12.10 -11.78 4.04
C GLN A 6 -10.86 -11.64 4.94
N SER A 7 -9.91 -10.76 4.62
CA SER A 7 -8.74 -10.57 5.48
C SER A 7 -9.14 -9.90 6.79
N SER A 8 -8.66 -10.46 7.91
CA SER A 8 -8.71 -9.83 9.22
C SER A 8 -7.39 -10.08 9.95
N PHE A 9 -6.85 -9.06 10.60
CA PHE A 9 -5.71 -9.19 11.50
C PHE A 9 -6.04 -8.49 12.81
N LYS A 10 -5.88 -9.21 13.91
CA LYS A 10 -6.02 -8.66 15.26
C LYS A 10 -5.03 -9.35 16.16
N LEU A 11 -4.18 -8.56 16.79
CA LEU A 11 -3.25 -9.02 17.81
C LEU A 11 -3.61 -8.33 19.11
N ASN A 12 -3.98 -9.14 20.10
CA ASN A 12 -4.46 -8.64 21.39
C ASN A 12 -3.43 -7.67 22.01
N ALA A 13 -3.92 -6.56 22.57
CA ALA A 13 -3.15 -5.46 23.16
C ALA A 13 -2.17 -4.70 22.23
N LEU A 14 -2.00 -5.10 20.97
CA LEU A 14 -1.09 -4.45 20.02
C LEU A 14 -1.83 -3.67 18.93
N GLY A 15 -2.87 -4.26 18.34
CA GLY A 15 -3.67 -3.57 17.35
C GLY A 15 -4.43 -4.50 16.42
N GLU A 16 -5.23 -3.89 15.56
CA GLU A 16 -6.00 -4.58 14.52
C GLU A 16 -5.94 -3.80 13.20
N PHE A 17 -6.06 -4.53 12.10
CA PHE A 17 -6.19 -3.91 10.79
C PHE A 17 -7.60 -3.38 10.62
N VAL A 18 -7.72 -2.07 10.40
CA VAL A 18 -8.99 -1.39 10.20
C VAL A 18 -9.19 -1.04 8.73
N LYS A 19 -10.39 -1.31 8.22
CA LYS A 19 -10.82 -0.81 6.91
C LYS A 19 -11.19 0.65 7.06
N LYS A 20 -10.71 1.52 6.15
CA LYS A 20 -11.09 2.94 6.15
C LYS A 20 -12.25 3.15 5.16
N PRO A 21 -13.47 3.49 5.60
CA PRO A 21 -14.61 3.69 4.71
C PRO A 21 -14.29 4.71 3.62
N GLY A 22 -14.71 4.43 2.38
CA GLY A 22 -14.48 5.30 1.22
C GLY A 22 -13.06 5.25 0.65
N ILE A 23 -12.14 4.47 1.24
CA ILE A 23 -10.79 4.27 0.71
C ILE A 23 -10.71 2.95 -0.06
N PRO A 24 -10.14 2.95 -1.29
CA PRO A 24 -9.98 1.73 -2.05
C PRO A 24 -9.00 0.78 -1.36
N THR A 25 -9.18 -0.52 -1.59
CA THR A 25 -8.28 -1.56 -1.06
C THR A 25 -7.67 -2.39 -2.18
N THR A 26 -6.47 -2.93 -1.93
CA THR A 26 -5.83 -3.94 -2.78
C THR A 26 -6.62 -5.26 -2.75
N ASP A 27 -6.21 -6.25 -3.55
CA ASP A 27 -6.80 -7.59 -3.52
C ASP A 27 -6.55 -8.34 -2.20
N TRP A 28 -5.67 -7.79 -1.35
CA TRP A 28 -5.34 -8.29 -0.01
C TRP A 28 -6.03 -7.52 1.12
N ASP A 29 -7.00 -6.65 0.78
CA ASP A 29 -7.72 -5.76 1.70
C ASP A 29 -6.88 -4.68 2.38
N TRP A 30 -5.68 -4.40 1.87
CA TRP A 30 -4.87 -3.28 2.38
C TRP A 30 -5.42 -1.98 1.84
N ASN A 31 -5.65 -0.99 2.72
CA ASN A 31 -6.06 0.35 2.29
C ASN A 31 -4.98 0.94 1.36
N ILE A 32 -5.39 1.43 0.19
CA ILE A 32 -4.52 2.24 -0.68
C ILE A 32 -4.65 3.67 -0.20
N TYR A 33 -3.76 4.07 0.72
CA TYR A 33 -3.89 5.33 1.45
C TYR A 33 -2.57 6.12 1.51
N PRO A 34 -2.21 6.85 0.44
CA PRO A 34 -0.97 7.63 0.35
C PRO A 34 -0.76 8.64 1.49
N GLN A 35 -1.85 9.24 1.98
CA GLN A 35 -1.80 10.16 3.12
C GLN A 35 -1.21 9.49 4.37
N GLY A 36 -1.49 8.19 4.60
CA GLY A 36 -0.95 7.48 5.75
C GLY A 36 0.58 7.34 5.73
N LEU A 37 1.17 7.22 4.53
CA LEU A 37 2.64 7.22 4.38
C LEU A 37 3.21 8.59 4.78
N PHE A 38 2.64 9.67 4.26
CA PHE A 38 3.05 11.03 4.60
C PHE A 38 2.92 11.34 6.10
N ASP A 39 1.77 10.99 6.70
CA ASP A 39 1.53 11.18 8.14
C ASP A 39 2.56 10.42 8.98
N MET A 40 2.93 9.20 8.56
CA MET A 40 3.95 8.42 9.25
C MET A 40 5.34 9.05 9.12
N LEU A 41 5.72 9.54 7.95
CA LEU A 41 7.01 10.20 7.74
C LEU A 41 7.12 11.49 8.56
N LEU A 42 6.05 12.28 8.65
CA LEU A 42 5.99 13.46 9.52
C LEU A 42 6.15 13.06 10.98
N ARG A 43 5.42 12.04 11.43
CA ARG A 43 5.52 11.53 12.80
C ARG A 43 6.94 11.09 13.14
N ILE A 44 7.60 10.33 12.26
CA ILE A 44 8.99 9.88 12.46
C ILE A 44 9.92 11.09 12.58
N LYS A 45 9.76 12.09 11.69
CA LYS A 45 10.55 13.32 11.73
C LYS A 45 10.37 14.10 13.05
N GLU A 46 9.16 14.16 13.56
CA GLU A 46 8.83 14.87 14.81
C GLU A 46 9.29 14.12 16.07
N GLU A 47 9.11 12.80 16.11
CA GLU A 47 9.45 11.98 17.28
C GLU A 47 10.94 11.59 17.34
N TYR A 48 11.64 11.57 16.20
CA TYR A 48 13.05 11.16 16.10
C TYR A 48 13.93 12.18 15.35
N PRO A 49 14.04 13.44 15.83
CA PRO A 49 14.71 14.53 15.11
C PRO A 49 16.22 14.32 14.88
N GLN A 50 16.87 13.45 15.66
CA GLN A 50 18.29 13.11 15.50
C GLN A 50 18.59 12.21 14.29
N HIS A 51 17.56 11.71 13.60
CA HIS A 51 17.68 10.85 12.41
C HIS A 51 17.04 11.54 11.20
N PRO A 52 17.69 12.55 10.62
CA PRO A 52 17.07 13.45 9.63
C PRO A 52 16.85 12.81 8.25
N VAL A 53 17.49 11.67 7.98
CA VAL A 53 17.40 10.99 6.67
C VAL A 53 16.50 9.78 6.81
N ILE A 54 15.46 9.73 5.99
CA ILE A 54 14.53 8.59 5.90
C ILE A 54 14.62 8.03 4.48
N TYR A 55 14.87 6.73 4.37
CA TYR A 55 14.80 6.01 3.11
C TYR A 55 13.52 5.18 3.07
N LEU A 56 12.74 5.33 2.00
CA LEU A 56 11.65 4.41 1.69
C LEU A 56 12.25 3.17 1.05
N THR A 57 12.59 2.17 1.87
CA THR A 57 13.25 0.95 1.39
C THR A 57 12.32 0.04 0.59
N GLU A 58 11.01 0.05 0.92
CA GLU A 58 9.99 -0.71 0.21
C GLU A 58 8.69 0.09 0.12
N ASN A 59 8.18 0.25 -1.11
CA ASN A 59 6.82 0.74 -1.36
C ASN A 59 6.30 0.13 -2.66
N GLY A 60 5.16 -0.54 -2.59
CA GLY A 60 4.55 -1.17 -3.76
C GLY A 60 3.23 -1.83 -3.44
N THR A 61 2.60 -2.39 -4.47
CA THR A 61 1.37 -3.17 -4.34
C THR A 61 1.45 -4.44 -5.18
N ALA A 62 0.96 -5.53 -4.60
CA ALA A 62 0.70 -6.75 -5.34
C ALA A 62 -0.67 -6.67 -6.03
N LEU A 63 -0.77 -7.27 -7.21
CA LEU A 63 -1.99 -7.37 -8.01
C LEU A 63 -2.15 -8.84 -8.43
N LYS A 64 -3.40 -9.31 -8.56
CA LYS A 64 -3.68 -10.63 -9.16
C LYS A 64 -3.65 -10.53 -10.69
N GLU A 65 -2.44 -10.48 -11.24
CA GLU A 65 -2.22 -10.45 -12.68
C GLU A 65 -2.56 -11.82 -13.29
N VAL A 66 -3.20 -11.80 -14.45
CA VAL A 66 -3.47 -12.99 -15.26
C VAL A 66 -2.60 -12.89 -16.50
N LYS A 67 -1.92 -13.99 -16.84
CA LYS A 67 -1.13 -14.03 -18.07
C LYS A 67 -2.07 -13.81 -19.27
N PRO A 68 -1.77 -12.88 -20.19
CA PRO A 68 -2.56 -12.70 -21.40
C PRO A 68 -2.61 -13.98 -22.24
N GLU A 69 -3.75 -14.26 -22.86
CA GLU A 69 -3.87 -15.31 -23.87
C GLU A 69 -3.53 -14.71 -25.25
N GLY A 70 -2.39 -15.09 -25.85
CA GLY A 70 -1.95 -14.60 -27.17
C GLY A 70 -0.44 -14.49 -27.34
N GLU A 71 0.03 -14.01 -28.51
CA GLU A 71 1.46 -13.87 -28.84
C GLU A 71 2.17 -12.73 -28.10
N ASN A 72 1.43 -11.75 -27.56
CA ASN A 72 2.00 -10.63 -26.82
C ASN A 72 1.94 -10.91 -25.30
N ASP A 73 3.09 -11.19 -24.69
CA ASP A 73 3.27 -11.37 -23.24
C ASP A 73 3.21 -10.05 -22.43
N ILE A 74 2.38 -9.07 -22.86
CA ILE A 74 2.28 -7.75 -22.19
C ILE A 74 1.16 -7.75 -21.14
N ILE A 75 1.51 -7.47 -19.89
CA ILE A 75 0.55 -7.29 -18.79
C ILE A 75 0.20 -5.81 -18.64
N ASP A 76 -1.09 -5.48 -18.60
CA ASP A 76 -1.55 -4.14 -18.21
C ASP A 76 -1.34 -3.93 -16.70
N ASP A 77 -0.36 -3.11 -16.37
CA ASP A 77 0.03 -2.78 -15.01
C ASP A 77 -0.31 -1.33 -14.59
N SER A 78 -1.29 -0.72 -15.26
CA SER A 78 -1.72 0.66 -15.00
C SER A 78 -2.09 0.91 -13.52
N LYS A 79 -2.59 -0.13 -12.83
CA LYS A 79 -2.97 -0.05 -11.41
C LYS A 79 -1.74 0.10 -10.49
N ARG A 80 -0.64 -0.62 -10.75
CA ARG A 80 0.59 -0.52 -9.95
C ARG A 80 1.29 0.80 -10.22
N ILE A 81 1.33 1.24 -11.48
CA ILE A 81 1.84 2.56 -11.87
C ILE A 81 1.09 3.65 -11.09
N ARG A 82 -0.25 3.61 -11.11
CA ARG A 82 -1.09 4.56 -10.37
C ARG A 82 -0.87 4.52 -8.87
N TYR A 83 -0.65 3.34 -8.28
CA TYR A 83 -0.33 3.21 -6.87
C TYR A 83 0.97 3.94 -6.51
N ILE A 84 2.03 3.70 -7.28
CA ILE A 84 3.35 4.33 -7.04
C ILE A 84 3.25 5.84 -7.26
N GLU A 85 2.63 6.31 -8.35
CA GLU A 85 2.40 7.73 -8.63
C GLU A 85 1.72 8.44 -7.46
N GLN A 86 0.65 7.85 -6.93
CA GLN A 86 -0.11 8.43 -5.81
C GLN A 86 0.71 8.55 -4.53
N HIS A 87 1.57 7.57 -4.22
CA HIS A 87 2.42 7.60 -3.02
C HIS A 87 3.59 8.57 -3.19
N LEU A 88 4.25 8.56 -4.35
CA LEU A 88 5.34 9.49 -4.64
C LEU A 88 4.88 10.95 -4.72
N HIS A 89 3.68 11.25 -5.25
CA HIS A 89 3.15 12.61 -5.24
C HIS A 89 2.85 13.14 -3.83
N LYS A 90 2.72 12.27 -2.84
CA LYS A 90 2.33 12.65 -1.49
C LYS A 90 3.52 12.92 -0.57
N VAL A 91 4.66 12.29 -0.87
CA VAL A 91 5.92 12.39 -0.12
C VAL A 91 6.79 13.47 -0.74
#